data_AF-A0A3C1MX19-F1
#
_entry.id   AF-A0A3C1MX19-F1
#
_cell.length_a   1.000
_cell.length_b   1.000
_cell.length_c   1.000
_cell.angle_alpha   90.00
_cell.angle_beta   90.00
_cell.angle_gamma   90.00
#
_symmetry.space_group_name_H-M   'P 1'
#
loop_
_entity.id
_entity.type
_entity.pdbx_description
1 polymer ?
#
loop_
_entity_poly.entity_id
_entity_poly.type
_entity_poly.pdbx_seq_one_letter_code
_entity_poly.pdbx_strand_id
1 'polypeptide(L)'
;MSDLLKLRGGAALSQFRLDKLALALPDYHCEQAVFWHFAEVAAPLDAAQQATLTSILTYGSSLPEPTGGTLLLVTPRPGTISPWSSKATDIAHHCGLDSVNRIERGTAFFFSRRDAQPLSQADIATIAPHVHDRMTDVVFSQLDQVHALFRHLPLKPLATVTILESGRDALVNANNDMGLALSGDEIDYLVDNFTRIGRNPTDVELTMFAQANSEHCRHKIFNAAWVIDGEAQPNTLFGMIRETHAQHP
;
A
#
# COMPACT_ATOMS: atom_id res chain seq x y z
N MET A 1 -7.54 -25.39 -2.26
CA MET A 1 -7.54 -24.26 -3.21
C MET A 1 -8.52 -23.26 -2.61
N SER A 2 -8.08 -22.06 -2.24
CA SER A 2 -9.00 -21.08 -1.66
C SER A 2 -10.00 -20.65 -2.73
N ASP A 3 -11.27 -20.52 -2.32
CA ASP A 3 -12.33 -20.03 -3.19
C ASP A 3 -12.51 -18.53 -2.96
N LEU A 4 -12.88 -17.79 -4.01
CA LEU A 4 -13.05 -16.34 -3.95
C LEU A 4 -14.50 -15.97 -4.25
N LEU A 5 -15.25 -15.72 -3.19
CA LEU A 5 -16.64 -15.31 -3.28
C LEU A 5 -16.73 -13.83 -3.67
N LYS A 6 -17.64 -13.51 -4.59
CA LYS A 6 -17.87 -12.14 -5.08
C LYS A 6 -19.29 -11.72 -4.74
N LEU A 7 -19.42 -10.68 -3.92
CA LEU A 7 -20.71 -10.20 -3.45
C LEU A 7 -20.89 -8.74 -3.87
N ARG A 8 -21.90 -8.47 -4.69
CA ARG A 8 -22.29 -7.11 -5.07
C ARG A 8 -22.85 -6.38 -3.84
N GLY A 9 -22.39 -5.15 -3.63
CA GLY A 9 -22.83 -4.28 -2.54
C GLY A 9 -23.78 -3.17 -3.01
N GLY A 10 -23.99 -2.19 -2.14
CA GLY A 10 -24.80 -1.01 -2.43
C GLY A 10 -24.07 0.07 -3.26
N ALA A 11 -24.76 1.20 -3.44
CA ALA A 11 -24.23 2.40 -4.07
C ALA A 11 -22.93 2.87 -3.41
N ALA A 12 -21.89 3.08 -4.22
CA ALA A 12 -20.61 3.60 -3.76
C ALA A 12 -20.54 5.13 -3.75
N LEU A 13 -21.36 5.79 -4.58
CA LEU A 13 -21.43 7.24 -4.71
C LEU A 13 -22.86 7.76 -4.58
N SER A 14 -23.01 8.95 -3.99
CA SER A 14 -24.26 9.71 -4.03
C SER A 14 -24.46 10.39 -5.40
N GLN A 15 -25.69 10.79 -5.71
CA GLN A 15 -26.00 11.49 -6.96
C GLN A 15 -25.12 12.73 -7.17
N PHE A 16 -24.94 13.55 -6.14
CA PHE A 16 -24.05 14.73 -6.18
C PHE A 16 -22.61 14.39 -6.61
N ARG A 17 -22.07 13.23 -6.20
CA ARG A 17 -20.72 12.80 -6.60
C ARG A 17 -20.68 12.33 -8.06
N LEU A 18 -21.73 11.67 -8.53
CA LEU A 18 -21.89 11.32 -9.95
C LEU A 18 -22.02 12.58 -10.82
N ASP A 19 -22.75 13.59 -10.37
CA ASP A 19 -22.89 14.87 -11.08
C ASP A 19 -21.54 15.59 -11.19
N LYS A 20 -20.75 15.59 -10.10
CA LYS A 20 -19.38 16.16 -10.12
C LYS A 20 -18.47 15.42 -11.10
N LEU A 21 -18.60 14.09 -11.19
CA LEU A 21 -17.85 13.27 -12.15
C LEU A 21 -18.28 13.59 -13.59
N ALA A 22 -19.58 13.74 -13.84
CA ALA A 22 -20.10 14.14 -15.15
C ALA A 22 -19.63 15.54 -15.60
N LEU A 23 -19.47 16.48 -14.66
CA LEU A 23 -18.87 17.79 -14.96
C LEU A 23 -17.39 17.70 -15.33
N ALA A 24 -16.64 16.80 -14.68
CA ALA A 24 -15.21 16.60 -14.97
C ALA A 24 -14.97 15.80 -16.27
N LEU A 25 -15.94 14.96 -16.66
CA LEU A 25 -15.87 14.03 -17.78
C LEU A 25 -17.08 14.24 -18.71
N PRO A 26 -17.17 15.39 -19.42
CA PRO A 26 -18.37 15.76 -20.17
C PRO A 26 -18.71 14.79 -21.31
N ASP A 27 -17.71 14.17 -21.94
CA ASP A 27 -17.89 13.22 -23.05
C ASP A 27 -18.35 11.82 -22.59
N TYR A 28 -18.35 11.58 -21.28
CA TYR A 28 -18.63 10.29 -20.68
C TYR A 28 -19.84 10.36 -19.75
N HIS A 29 -20.45 9.19 -19.54
CA HIS A 29 -21.53 9.01 -18.58
C HIS A 29 -21.19 7.82 -17.68
N CYS A 30 -21.07 8.08 -16.38
CA CYS A 30 -21.05 7.04 -15.36
C CYS A 30 -22.51 6.73 -14.99
N GLU A 31 -23.01 5.56 -15.41
CA GLU A 31 -24.38 5.13 -15.10
C GLU A 31 -24.54 4.92 -13.60
N GLN A 32 -23.60 4.19 -12.99
CA GLN A 32 -23.57 3.96 -11.56
C GLN A 32 -22.18 3.56 -11.07
N ALA A 33 -21.98 3.71 -9.76
CA ALA A 33 -20.83 3.19 -9.04
C ALA A 33 -21.35 2.34 -7.87
N VAL A 34 -20.91 1.08 -7.78
CA VAL A 34 -21.36 0.12 -6.75
C VAL A 34 -20.18 -0.52 -6.06
N PHE A 35 -20.32 -0.80 -4.77
CA PHE A 35 -19.33 -1.60 -4.07
C PHE A 35 -19.38 -3.05 -4.55
N TRP A 36 -18.22 -3.69 -4.59
CA TRP A 36 -18.07 -5.13 -4.70
C TRP A 36 -17.19 -5.61 -3.57
N HIS A 37 -17.57 -6.75 -2.99
CA HIS A 37 -16.83 -7.39 -1.92
C HIS A 37 -16.29 -8.73 -2.42
N PHE A 38 -15.05 -9.02 -2.02
CA PHE A 38 -14.31 -10.20 -2.45
C PHE A 38 -13.85 -10.92 -1.18
N ALA A 39 -14.42 -12.09 -0.91
CA ALA A 39 -14.11 -12.86 0.29
C ALA A 39 -13.37 -14.14 -0.09
N GLU A 40 -12.09 -14.21 0.28
CA GLU A 40 -11.32 -15.44 0.17
C GLU A 40 -11.68 -16.37 1.32
N VAL A 41 -12.08 -17.59 0.99
CA VAL A 41 -12.47 -18.61 1.97
C VAL A 41 -11.56 -19.83 1.87
N ALA A 42 -11.15 -20.36 3.03
CA ALA A 42 -10.35 -21.57 3.14
C ALA A 42 -11.15 -22.85 2.83
N ALA A 43 -12.47 -22.80 3.04
CA ALA A 43 -13.41 -23.87 2.75
C ALA A 43 -14.74 -23.29 2.27
N PRO A 44 -15.55 -24.06 1.50
CA PRO A 44 -16.90 -23.64 1.12
C PRO A 44 -17.74 -23.31 2.36
N LEU A 45 -18.51 -22.22 2.27
CA LEU A 45 -19.44 -21.82 3.32
C LEU A 45 -20.74 -22.62 3.21
N ASP A 46 -21.30 -23.03 4.34
CA ASP A 46 -22.67 -23.55 4.37
C ASP A 46 -23.71 -22.44 4.13
N ALA A 47 -24.99 -22.82 3.98
CA ALA A 47 -26.06 -21.87 3.69
C ALA A 47 -26.24 -20.80 4.80
N ALA A 48 -26.03 -21.17 6.07
CA ALA A 48 -26.16 -20.23 7.18
C ALA A 48 -24.97 -19.25 7.21
N GLN A 49 -23.76 -19.75 6.99
CA GLN A 49 -22.56 -18.94 6.88
C GLN A 49 -22.63 -17.99 5.68
N GLN A 50 -23.11 -18.46 4.53
CA GLN A 50 -23.31 -17.62 3.35
C GLN A 50 -24.37 -16.53 3.56
N ALA A 51 -25.45 -16.84 4.29
CA ALA A 51 -26.46 -15.86 4.68
C ALA A 51 -25.87 -14.80 5.63
N THR A 52 -25.08 -15.21 6.63
CA THR A 52 -24.38 -14.30 7.54
C THR A 52 -23.41 -13.41 6.79
N LEU A 53 -22.57 -13.96 5.90
CA LEU A 53 -21.62 -13.19 5.09
C LEU A 53 -22.35 -12.17 4.20
N THR A 54 -23.44 -12.58 3.56
CA THR A 54 -24.28 -11.67 2.77
C THR A 54 -24.84 -10.55 3.65
N SER A 55 -25.33 -10.87 4.85
CA SER A 55 -25.92 -9.89 5.77
C SER A 55 -24.90 -8.85 6.23
N ILE A 56 -23.67 -9.24 6.60
CA ILE A 56 -22.65 -8.28 7.05
C ILE A 56 -22.13 -7.39 5.91
N LEU A 57 -22.20 -7.87 4.66
CA LEU A 57 -21.76 -7.12 3.47
C LEU A 57 -22.90 -6.35 2.79
N THR A 58 -24.13 -6.46 3.30
CA THR A 58 -25.28 -5.68 2.83
C THR A 58 -25.43 -4.41 3.66
N TYR A 59 -24.87 -3.32 3.14
CA TYR A 59 -24.99 -1.99 3.74
C TYR A 59 -25.08 -0.91 2.66
N GLY A 60 -25.69 0.22 3.02
CA GLY A 60 -25.98 1.31 2.09
C GLY A 60 -27.21 1.04 1.22
N SER A 61 -27.44 1.89 0.22
CA SER A 61 -28.60 1.80 -0.66
C SER A 61 -28.36 0.80 -1.79
N SER A 62 -29.30 -0.13 -2.01
CA SER A 62 -29.25 -1.04 -3.16
C SER A 62 -29.49 -0.28 -4.46
N LEU A 63 -28.74 -0.63 -5.51
CA LEU A 63 -28.98 -0.17 -6.88
C LEU A 63 -29.39 -1.35 -7.77
N PRO A 64 -30.22 -1.13 -8.81
CA PRO A 64 -30.51 -2.17 -9.80
C PRO A 64 -29.23 -2.59 -10.54
N GLU A 65 -29.27 -3.74 -11.21
CA GLU A 65 -28.20 -4.16 -12.11
C GLU A 65 -27.96 -3.10 -13.20
N PRO A 66 -26.70 -2.90 -13.63
CA PRO A 66 -26.38 -1.94 -14.68
C PRO A 66 -27.08 -2.35 -15.97
N THR A 67 -27.67 -1.36 -16.63
CA THR A 67 -28.31 -1.55 -17.94
C THR A 67 -27.30 -1.45 -19.08
N GLY A 68 -26.10 -0.90 -18.83
CA GLY A 68 -24.98 -0.92 -19.76
C GLY A 68 -23.67 -0.41 -19.14
N GLY A 69 -22.78 0.07 -20.01
CA GLY A 69 -21.49 0.61 -19.65
C GLY A 69 -20.37 -0.43 -19.51
N THR A 70 -19.15 0.01 -19.77
CA THR A 70 -17.93 -0.75 -19.55
C THR A 70 -17.53 -0.67 -18.09
N LEU A 71 -17.21 -1.82 -17.50
CA LEU A 71 -16.72 -1.93 -16.12
C LEU A 71 -15.31 -1.37 -15.97
N LEU A 72 -15.14 -0.44 -15.03
CA LEU A 72 -13.87 -0.05 -14.43
C LEU A 72 -13.94 -0.39 -12.94
N LEU A 73 -13.33 -1.50 -12.53
CA LEU A 73 -13.26 -1.93 -11.14
C LEU A 73 -12.04 -1.32 -10.46
N VAL A 74 -12.27 -0.40 -9.53
CA VAL A 74 -11.23 0.21 -8.70
C VAL A 74 -11.05 -0.61 -7.43
N THR A 75 -9.82 -1.06 -7.17
CA THR A 75 -9.47 -1.81 -5.94
C THR A 75 -8.16 -1.28 -5.36
N PRO A 76 -7.83 -1.61 -4.10
CA PRO A 76 -6.46 -1.44 -3.60
C PRO A 76 -5.44 -2.12 -4.52
N ARG A 77 -4.21 -1.60 -4.56
CA ARG A 77 -3.12 -2.19 -5.35
C ARG A 77 -2.80 -3.62 -4.89
N PRO A 78 -2.52 -4.57 -5.80
CA PRO A 78 -1.97 -5.87 -5.43
C PRO A 78 -0.72 -5.72 -4.55
N GLY A 79 -0.65 -6.50 -3.47
CA GLY A 79 0.40 -6.39 -2.46
C GLY A 79 0.08 -5.44 -1.29
N THR A 80 -1.08 -4.76 -1.32
CA THR A 80 -1.59 -4.01 -0.16
C THR A 80 -2.87 -4.66 0.39
N ILE A 81 -3.18 -4.34 1.64
CA ILE A 81 -4.41 -4.74 2.32
C ILE A 81 -5.04 -3.46 2.85
N SER A 82 -6.30 -3.18 2.47
CA SER A 82 -6.94 -1.96 2.94
C SER A 82 -7.27 -2.03 4.43
N PRO A 83 -7.32 -0.90 5.16
CA PRO A 83 -7.82 -0.90 6.54
C PRO A 83 -9.28 -1.37 6.65
N TRP A 84 -10.06 -1.22 5.57
CA TRP A 84 -11.41 -1.78 5.48
C TRP A 84 -11.36 -3.31 5.50
N SER A 85 -10.41 -3.91 4.77
CA SER A 85 -10.21 -5.35 4.69
C SER A 85 -9.94 -5.97 6.06
N SER A 86 -9.03 -5.38 6.86
CA SER A 86 -8.76 -5.84 8.23
C SER A 86 -10.04 -5.85 9.07
N LYS A 87 -10.78 -4.73 9.11
CA LYS A 87 -12.00 -4.60 9.92
C LYS A 87 -13.13 -5.51 9.46
N ALA A 88 -13.33 -5.64 8.14
CA ALA A 88 -14.37 -6.51 7.58
C ALA A 88 -14.07 -7.98 7.87
N THR A 89 -12.80 -8.37 7.80
CA THR A 89 -12.35 -9.73 8.14
C THR A 89 -12.54 -9.99 9.64
N ASP A 90 -12.16 -9.06 10.52
CA ASP A 90 -12.40 -9.17 11.98
C ASP A 90 -13.89 -9.30 12.31
N ILE A 91 -14.76 -8.52 11.66
CA ILE A 91 -16.22 -8.62 11.83
C ILE A 91 -16.70 -10.02 11.41
N ALA A 92 -16.22 -10.55 10.28
CA ALA A 92 -16.59 -11.88 9.83
C ALA A 92 -16.20 -12.97 10.86
N HIS A 93 -14.99 -12.89 11.40
CA HIS A 93 -14.54 -13.80 12.48
C HIS A 93 -15.40 -13.67 13.74
N HIS A 94 -15.71 -12.45 14.19
CA HIS A 94 -16.61 -12.24 15.32
C HIS A 94 -18.05 -12.72 15.08
N CYS A 95 -18.47 -12.85 13.82
CA CYS A 95 -19.74 -13.46 13.43
C CYS A 95 -19.66 -14.99 13.23
N GLY A 96 -18.55 -15.63 13.60
CA GLY A 96 -18.36 -17.09 13.50
C GLY A 96 -17.98 -17.58 12.11
N LEU A 97 -17.45 -16.72 11.24
CA LEU A 97 -17.00 -17.07 9.89
C LEU A 97 -15.47 -17.28 9.85
N ASP A 98 -14.94 -18.17 10.68
CA ASP A 98 -13.50 -18.44 10.80
C ASP A 98 -12.84 -18.95 9.51
N SER A 99 -13.64 -19.50 8.58
CA SER A 99 -13.16 -19.95 7.27
C SER A 99 -12.89 -18.81 6.29
N VAL A 100 -13.27 -17.56 6.60
CA VAL A 100 -12.95 -16.39 5.80
C VAL A 100 -11.52 -15.96 6.09
N ASN A 101 -10.62 -16.12 5.12
CA ASN A 101 -9.22 -15.71 5.27
C ASN A 101 -9.08 -14.19 5.20
N ARG A 102 -9.79 -13.56 4.26
CA ARG A 102 -9.75 -12.11 4.04
C ARG A 102 -10.92 -11.65 3.21
N ILE A 103 -11.49 -10.49 3.57
CA ILE A 103 -12.46 -9.77 2.75
C ILE A 103 -11.82 -8.49 2.22
N GLU A 104 -11.97 -8.17 0.95
CA GLU A 104 -11.58 -6.88 0.37
C GLU A 104 -12.76 -6.21 -0.34
N ARG A 105 -12.71 -4.89 -0.50
CA ARG A 105 -13.73 -4.10 -1.20
C ARG A 105 -13.14 -3.37 -2.40
N GLY A 106 -13.86 -3.41 -3.51
CA GLY A 106 -13.65 -2.57 -4.67
C GLY A 106 -14.88 -1.71 -4.98
N THR A 107 -14.70 -0.76 -5.88
CA THR A 107 -15.78 0.05 -6.46
C THR A 107 -15.85 -0.22 -7.95
N ALA A 108 -16.95 -0.79 -8.42
CA ALA A 108 -17.23 -0.99 -9.83
C ALA A 108 -17.94 0.25 -10.40
N PHE A 109 -17.28 0.93 -11.32
CA PHE A 109 -17.85 2.00 -12.12
C PHE A 109 -18.31 1.45 -13.48
N PHE A 110 -19.46 1.91 -13.96
CA PHE A 110 -19.98 1.55 -15.28
C PHE A 110 -20.05 2.79 -16.16
N PHE A 111 -19.11 2.90 -17.10
CA PHE A 111 -18.99 4.08 -17.96
C PHE A 111 -19.38 3.80 -19.41
N SER A 112 -20.02 4.77 -20.05
CA SER A 112 -20.25 4.79 -21.50
C SER A 112 -19.81 6.13 -22.08
N ARG A 113 -19.52 6.15 -23.38
CA ARG A 113 -19.39 7.42 -24.12
C ARG A 113 -20.77 7.95 -24.44
N ARG A 114 -20.93 9.28 -24.41
CA ARG A 114 -22.21 9.91 -24.79
C ARG A 114 -22.52 9.84 -26.28
N ASP A 115 -21.49 9.68 -27.11
CA ASP A 115 -21.60 9.44 -28.56
C ASP A 115 -21.94 7.98 -28.92
N ALA A 116 -22.22 7.14 -27.91
CA ALA A 116 -22.54 5.72 -28.01
C ALA A 116 -21.44 4.85 -28.65
N GLN A 117 -20.21 5.37 -28.82
CA GLN A 117 -19.08 4.54 -29.22
C GLN A 117 -18.57 3.70 -28.04
N PRO A 118 -17.99 2.51 -28.29
CA PRO A 118 -17.31 1.73 -27.26
C PRO A 118 -16.16 2.52 -26.62
N LEU A 119 -15.92 2.31 -25.32
CA LEU A 119 -14.72 2.88 -24.68
C LEU A 119 -13.45 2.24 -25.23
N SER A 120 -12.53 3.08 -25.68
CA SER A 120 -11.18 2.70 -26.06
C SER A 120 -10.23 2.70 -24.85
N GLN A 121 -9.02 2.19 -25.03
CA GLN A 121 -7.98 2.27 -24.00
C GLN A 121 -7.58 3.71 -23.67
N ALA A 122 -7.63 4.62 -24.66
CA ALA A 122 -7.36 6.04 -24.46
C ALA A 122 -8.43 6.67 -23.54
N ASP A 123 -9.70 6.28 -23.73
CA ASP A 123 -10.79 6.74 -22.88
C ASP A 123 -10.64 6.29 -21.44
N ILE A 124 -10.22 5.02 -21.22
CA ILE A 124 -9.91 4.51 -19.88
C ILE A 124 -8.78 5.33 -19.24
N ALA A 125 -7.73 5.67 -20.00
CA ALA A 125 -6.64 6.51 -19.49
C ALA A 125 -7.08 7.94 -19.13
N THR A 126 -8.10 8.47 -19.82
CA THR A 126 -8.73 9.76 -19.46
C THR A 126 -9.62 9.64 -18.23
N ILE A 127 -10.43 8.58 -18.11
CA ILE A 127 -11.37 8.40 -17.01
C ILE A 127 -10.67 8.02 -15.70
N ALA A 128 -9.69 7.12 -15.75
CA ALA A 128 -9.09 6.49 -14.58
C ALA A 128 -8.62 7.51 -13.51
N PRO A 129 -7.90 8.58 -13.83
CA PRO A 129 -7.45 9.57 -12.84
C PRO A 129 -8.56 10.24 -12.02
N HIS A 130 -9.82 10.17 -12.47
CA HIS A 130 -10.98 10.74 -11.78
C HIS A 130 -11.67 9.77 -10.81
N VAL A 131 -11.35 8.48 -10.89
CA VAL A 131 -12.07 7.42 -10.13
C VAL A 131 -11.18 6.59 -9.22
N HIS A 132 -9.85 6.72 -9.30
CA HIS A 132 -8.91 6.03 -8.43
C HIS A 132 -7.75 6.95 -8.01
N ASP A 133 -7.11 6.63 -6.88
CA ASP A 133 -5.82 7.21 -6.52
C ASP A 133 -4.69 6.29 -7.00
N ARG A 134 -3.84 6.79 -7.90
CA ARG A 134 -2.71 6.03 -8.47
C ARG A 134 -1.71 5.50 -7.43
N MET A 135 -1.67 6.11 -6.23
CA MET A 135 -0.76 5.71 -5.17
C MET A 135 -1.28 4.50 -4.38
N THR A 136 -2.60 4.36 -4.24
CA THR A 136 -3.21 3.32 -3.39
C THR A 136 -4.01 2.27 -4.17
N ASP A 137 -4.49 2.62 -5.35
CA ASP A 137 -5.48 1.85 -6.10
C ASP A 137 -4.97 1.40 -7.48
N VAL A 138 -5.67 0.43 -8.08
CA VAL A 138 -5.57 0.06 -9.50
C VAL A 138 -6.96 -0.05 -10.12
N VAL A 139 -7.00 0.02 -11.45
CA VAL A 139 -8.21 -0.19 -12.24
C VAL A 139 -8.11 -1.53 -12.98
N PHE A 140 -9.10 -2.40 -12.77
CA PHE A 140 -9.32 -3.64 -13.50
C PHE A 140 -10.50 -3.49 -14.47
N SER A 141 -10.45 -4.19 -15.60
CA SER A 141 -11.54 -4.22 -16.59
C SER A 141 -12.54 -5.36 -16.33
N GLN A 142 -12.19 -6.31 -15.47
CA GLN A 142 -13.01 -7.48 -15.16
C GLN A 142 -12.97 -7.82 -13.67
N LEU A 143 -14.09 -8.33 -13.14
CA LEU A 143 -14.19 -8.77 -11.74
C LEU A 143 -13.20 -9.87 -11.38
N ASP A 144 -12.91 -10.80 -12.30
CA ASP A 144 -11.96 -11.91 -12.06
C ASP A 144 -10.52 -11.45 -11.85
N GLN A 145 -10.12 -10.28 -12.35
CA GLN A 145 -8.75 -9.80 -12.17
C GLN A 145 -8.40 -9.50 -10.70
N VAL A 146 -9.41 -9.38 -9.84
CA VAL A 146 -9.25 -9.19 -8.40
C VAL A 146 -8.55 -10.35 -7.69
N HIS A 147 -8.46 -11.54 -8.32
CA HIS A 147 -7.61 -12.64 -7.83
C HIS A 147 -6.16 -12.19 -7.60
N ALA A 148 -5.68 -11.17 -8.32
CA ALA A 148 -4.36 -10.58 -8.10
C ALA A 148 -4.15 -10.04 -6.67
N LEU A 149 -5.22 -9.61 -5.99
CA LEU A 149 -5.14 -9.13 -4.60
C LEU A 149 -4.87 -10.27 -3.62
N PHE A 150 -5.35 -11.49 -3.90
CA PHE A 150 -5.35 -12.65 -2.99
C PHE A 150 -4.25 -13.66 -3.33
N ARG A 151 -3.18 -13.22 -3.99
CA ARG A 151 -2.05 -14.09 -4.31
C ARG A 151 -1.24 -14.40 -3.04
N HIS A 152 -1.21 -15.67 -2.67
CA HIS A 152 -0.30 -16.21 -1.67
C HIS A 152 1.05 -16.48 -2.33
N LEU A 153 2.08 -15.76 -1.90
CA LEU A 153 3.45 -15.93 -2.38
C LEU A 153 4.26 -16.73 -1.35
N PRO A 154 5.19 -17.60 -1.78
CA PRO A 154 6.11 -18.23 -0.86
C PRO A 154 7.00 -17.17 -0.19
N LEU A 155 7.49 -17.48 1.01
CA LEU A 155 8.44 -16.63 1.72
C LEU A 155 9.70 -16.44 0.86
N LYS A 156 10.16 -15.18 0.76
CA LYS A 156 11.44 -14.88 0.13
C LYS A 156 12.58 -15.35 1.04
N PRO A 157 13.62 -16.03 0.49
CA PRO A 157 14.78 -16.41 1.28
C PRO A 157 15.57 -15.17 1.73
N LEU A 158 16.25 -15.30 2.86
CA LEU A 158 17.18 -14.29 3.37
C LEU A 158 18.33 -14.08 2.37
N ALA A 159 18.67 -12.82 2.08
CA ALA A 159 19.79 -12.48 1.23
C ALA A 159 21.02 -12.09 2.04
N THR A 160 22.20 -12.36 1.47
CA THR A 160 23.51 -12.10 2.10
C THR A 160 24.35 -11.28 1.13
N VAL A 161 25.04 -10.26 1.64
CA VAL A 161 25.93 -9.40 0.84
C VAL A 161 27.38 -9.85 1.04
N THR A 162 28.06 -10.20 -0.04
CA THR A 162 29.36 -10.89 -0.04
C THR A 162 30.55 -9.95 0.22
N ILE A 163 30.59 -9.32 1.39
CA ILE A 163 31.68 -8.41 1.80
C ILE A 163 33.00 -9.17 2.00
N LEU A 164 32.99 -10.40 2.50
CA LEU A 164 34.22 -11.17 2.71
C LEU A 164 34.91 -11.53 1.39
N GLU A 165 34.11 -11.80 0.35
CA GLU A 165 34.61 -12.21 -0.95
C GLU A 165 34.85 -11.04 -1.90
N SER A 166 33.96 -10.04 -1.87
CA SER A 166 33.94 -8.91 -2.82
C SER A 166 34.26 -7.57 -2.16
N GLY A 167 34.64 -7.58 -0.88
CA GLY A 167 35.09 -6.41 -0.16
C GLY A 167 34.05 -5.30 -0.09
N ARG A 168 34.56 -4.07 -0.04
CA ARG A 168 33.77 -2.84 0.07
C ARG A 168 32.79 -2.65 -1.09
N ASP A 169 33.15 -3.03 -2.30
CA ASP A 169 32.32 -2.83 -3.49
C ASP A 169 31.00 -3.62 -3.42
N ALA A 170 30.99 -4.77 -2.74
CA ALA A 170 29.78 -5.53 -2.45
C ALA A 170 28.74 -4.68 -1.71
N LEU A 171 29.21 -3.93 -0.70
CA LEU A 171 28.35 -3.08 0.11
C LEU A 171 27.95 -1.79 -0.62
N VAL A 172 28.83 -1.23 -1.45
CA VAL A 172 28.48 -0.08 -2.31
C VAL A 172 27.35 -0.43 -3.28
N ASN A 173 27.41 -1.61 -3.90
CA ASN A 173 26.35 -2.07 -4.80
C ASN A 173 25.05 -2.32 -4.03
N ALA A 174 25.12 -3.04 -2.90
CA ALA A 174 23.95 -3.26 -2.05
C ALA A 174 23.31 -1.94 -1.55
N ASN A 175 24.12 -0.93 -1.23
CA ASN A 175 23.65 0.39 -0.83
C ASN A 175 22.79 1.06 -1.92
N ASN A 176 23.20 0.94 -3.19
CA ASN A 176 22.45 1.49 -4.32
C ASN A 176 21.19 0.66 -4.63
N ASP A 177 21.33 -0.66 -4.72
CA ASP A 177 20.24 -1.56 -5.12
C ASP A 177 19.10 -1.58 -4.10
N MET A 178 19.44 -1.50 -2.81
CA MET A 178 18.47 -1.53 -1.71
C MET A 178 18.06 -0.12 -1.24
N GLY A 179 18.71 0.94 -1.75
CA GLY A 179 18.43 2.32 -1.35
C GLY A 179 18.75 2.61 0.13
N LEU A 180 19.88 2.11 0.64
CA LEU A 180 20.24 2.24 2.06
C LEU A 180 20.71 3.65 2.44
N ALA A 181 21.17 4.44 1.48
CA ALA A 181 21.66 5.81 1.68
C ALA A 181 22.78 5.94 2.74
N LEU A 182 23.65 4.93 2.83
CA LEU A 182 24.82 4.93 3.69
C LEU A 182 25.88 5.91 3.20
N SER A 183 26.50 6.64 4.14
CA SER A 183 27.68 7.45 3.85
C SER A 183 28.95 6.59 3.71
N GLY A 184 30.02 7.18 3.18
CA GLY A 184 31.29 6.46 2.95
C GLY A 184 31.88 5.86 4.23
N ASP A 185 31.84 6.60 5.33
CA ASP A 185 32.27 6.17 6.65
C ASP A 185 31.36 5.10 7.27
N GLU A 186 30.06 5.13 7.00
CA GLU A 186 29.13 4.07 7.42
C GLU A 186 29.38 2.76 6.67
N ILE A 187 29.69 2.84 5.38
CA ILE A 187 30.12 1.69 4.57
C ILE A 187 31.42 1.10 5.14
N ASP A 188 32.42 1.95 5.39
CA ASP A 188 33.71 1.51 5.93
C ASP A 188 33.54 0.86 7.31
N TYR A 189 32.73 1.48 8.18
CA TYR A 189 32.37 0.91 9.49
C TYR A 189 31.77 -0.50 9.36
N LEU A 190 30.83 -0.70 8.44
CA LEU A 190 30.18 -2.01 8.26
C LEU A 190 31.16 -3.05 7.71
N VAL A 191 31.97 -2.69 6.70
CA VAL A 191 32.99 -3.58 6.13
C VAL A 191 33.97 -4.05 7.20
N ASP A 192 34.49 -3.12 8.01
CA ASP A 192 35.44 -3.44 9.08
C ASP A 192 34.81 -4.37 10.13
N ASN A 193 33.56 -4.09 10.54
CA ASN A 193 32.87 -4.88 11.55
C ASN A 193 32.55 -6.30 11.06
N PHE A 194 31.99 -6.46 9.86
CA PHE A 194 31.65 -7.78 9.33
C PHE A 194 32.89 -8.60 8.95
N THR A 195 33.95 -7.95 8.48
CA THR A 195 35.26 -8.60 8.29
C THR A 195 35.81 -9.11 9.62
N ARG A 196 35.77 -8.30 10.69
CA ARG A 196 36.23 -8.70 12.02
C ARG A 196 35.42 -9.85 12.62
N ILE A 197 34.10 -9.87 12.41
CA ILE A 197 33.22 -10.94 12.89
C ILE A 197 33.40 -12.22 12.05
N GLY A 198 33.93 -12.12 10.84
CA GLY A 198 34.22 -13.27 9.98
C GLY A 198 32.98 -13.85 9.31
N ARG A 199 31.96 -13.02 9.03
CA ARG A 199 30.79 -13.42 8.23
C ARG A 199 30.26 -12.26 7.39
N ASN A 200 29.56 -12.62 6.32
CA ASN A 200 28.81 -11.66 5.52
C ASN A 200 27.57 -11.14 6.26
N PRO A 201 27.21 -9.85 6.09
CA PRO A 201 25.94 -9.33 6.57
C PRO A 201 24.77 -9.84 5.74
N THR A 202 23.63 -9.93 6.39
CA THR A 202 22.34 -10.14 5.74
C THR A 202 21.72 -8.82 5.29
N ASP A 203 20.84 -8.87 4.30
CA ASP A 203 20.06 -7.72 3.84
C ASP A 203 19.31 -7.02 4.98
N VAL A 204 18.66 -7.77 5.86
CA VAL A 204 17.93 -7.25 7.03
C VAL A 204 18.85 -6.52 8.00
N GLU A 205 20.07 -7.02 8.26
CA GLU A 205 21.03 -6.35 9.14
C GLU A 205 21.48 -5.00 8.57
N LEU A 206 21.71 -4.93 7.26
CA LEU A 206 22.10 -3.69 6.59
C LEU A 206 20.94 -2.69 6.56
N THR A 207 19.72 -3.14 6.25
CA THR A 207 18.53 -2.27 6.29
C THR A 207 18.29 -1.75 7.71
N MET A 208 18.39 -2.59 8.73
CA MET A 208 18.26 -2.17 10.12
C MET A 208 19.29 -1.09 10.48
N PHE A 209 20.57 -1.31 10.13
CA PHE A 209 21.62 -0.34 10.40
C PHE A 209 21.36 0.99 9.68
N ALA A 210 20.98 0.96 8.41
CA ALA A 210 20.67 2.14 7.61
C ALA A 210 19.52 2.96 8.20
N GLN A 211 18.42 2.30 8.59
CA GLN A 211 17.28 3.00 9.19
C GLN A 211 17.64 3.63 10.53
N ALA A 212 18.37 2.91 11.39
CA ALA A 212 18.78 3.40 12.71
C ALA A 212 19.79 4.57 12.63
N ASN A 213 20.64 4.59 11.59
CA ASN A 213 21.66 5.62 11.39
C ASN A 213 21.26 6.69 10.37
N SER A 214 20.03 6.66 9.85
CA SER A 214 19.48 7.75 9.04
C SER A 214 19.53 9.09 9.80
N GLU A 215 19.59 10.20 9.08
CA GLU A 215 19.52 11.54 9.69
C GLU A 215 18.29 11.68 10.57
N HIS A 216 17.14 11.21 10.08
CA HIS A 216 15.86 11.27 10.77
C HIS A 216 15.88 10.55 12.13
N CYS A 217 16.50 9.37 12.22
CA CYS A 217 16.55 8.60 13.47
C CYS A 217 17.66 9.10 14.40
N ARG A 218 18.83 9.41 13.84
CA ARG A 218 20.03 9.72 14.62
C ARG A 218 20.14 11.20 14.98
N HIS A 219 19.32 12.06 14.36
CA HIS A 219 19.31 13.50 14.56
C HIS A 219 20.73 14.08 14.46
N LYS A 220 21.46 13.67 13.40
CA LYS A 220 22.89 13.99 13.21
C LYS A 220 23.12 15.49 13.23
N ILE A 221 22.27 16.26 12.54
CA ILE A 221 22.35 17.73 12.45
C ILE A 221 22.16 18.37 13.84
N PHE A 222 21.18 17.89 14.61
CA PHE A 222 20.90 18.43 15.94
C PHE A 222 22.04 18.19 16.95
N ASN A 223 22.82 17.12 16.77
CA ASN A 223 23.96 16.77 17.60
C ASN A 223 25.31 17.21 17.02
N ALA A 224 25.33 17.85 15.84
CA ALA A 224 26.55 18.28 15.19
C ALA A 224 27.22 19.45 15.94
N ALA A 225 28.54 19.52 15.82
CA ALA A 225 29.29 20.74 16.09
C ALA A 225 29.10 21.71 14.92
N TRP A 226 29.05 23.01 15.21
CA TRP A 226 28.79 24.06 14.23
C TRP A 226 29.95 25.04 14.14
N VAL A 227 30.24 25.50 12.92
CA VAL A 227 31.11 26.65 12.65
C VAL A 227 30.29 27.61 11.80
N ILE A 228 30.05 28.82 12.30
CA ILE A 228 29.24 29.86 11.64
C ILE A 228 30.14 31.05 11.40
N ASP A 229 30.22 31.51 10.15
CA ASP A 229 31.07 32.63 9.73
C ASP A 229 32.55 32.50 10.16
N GLY A 230 33.05 31.26 10.22
CA GLY A 230 34.42 30.95 10.64
C GLY A 230 34.59 30.73 12.15
N GLU A 231 33.54 30.91 12.95
CA GLU A 231 33.60 30.78 14.41
C GLU A 231 32.93 29.49 14.91
N ALA A 232 33.70 28.69 15.66
CA ALA A 232 33.22 27.47 16.28
C ALA A 232 32.20 27.80 17.38
N GLN A 233 31.04 27.13 17.33
CA GLN A 233 29.96 27.35 18.27
C GLN A 233 30.10 26.41 19.48
N PRO A 234 29.83 26.89 20.70
CA PRO A 234 30.08 26.12 21.93
C PRO A 234 29.06 24.99 22.15
N ASN A 235 27.85 25.10 21.56
CA ASN A 235 26.75 24.18 21.79
C ASN A 235 26.26 23.57 20.48
N THR A 236 25.76 22.33 20.57
CA THR A 236 24.94 21.74 19.50
C THR A 236 23.53 22.36 19.52
N LEU A 237 22.76 22.20 18.45
CA LEU A 237 21.36 22.65 18.44
C LEU A 237 20.56 22.00 19.58
N PHE A 238 20.74 20.70 19.80
CA PHE A 238 20.07 20.00 20.89
C PHE A 238 20.57 20.43 22.27
N GLY A 239 21.85 20.80 22.38
CA GLY A 239 22.41 21.42 23.57
C GLY A 239 21.71 22.72 23.93
N MET A 240 21.48 23.60 22.94
CA MET A 240 20.75 24.86 23.15
C MET A 240 19.30 24.63 23.62
N ILE A 241 18.62 23.58 23.12
CA ILE A 241 17.28 23.22 23.61
C ILE A 241 17.32 22.75 25.06
N ARG A 242 18.28 21.89 25.42
CA ARG A 242 18.45 21.38 26.80
C ARG A 242 18.77 22.48 27.80
N GLU A 243 19.44 23.55 27.37
CA GLU A 243 19.75 24.70 28.22
C GLU A 243 18.50 25.33 28.82
N THR A 244 17.38 25.35 28.08
CA THR A 244 16.11 25.90 28.60
C THR A 244 15.62 25.15 29.83
N HIS A 245 15.80 23.83 29.86
CA HIS A 245 15.49 23.00 31.03
C HIS A 245 16.56 23.12 32.13
N ALA A 246 17.83 23.28 31.78
CA ALA A 246 18.89 23.47 32.77
C ALA A 246 18.71 24.77 33.58
N GLN A 247 18.27 25.85 32.94
CA GLN A 247 17.97 27.14 33.58
C GLN A 247 16.66 27.11 34.38
N HIS A 248 15.72 26.25 33.99
CA HIS A 248 14.41 26.08 34.62
C HIS A 248 14.06 24.59 34.77
N PRO A 249 14.67 23.89 35.75
CA PRO A 249 14.54 22.45 35.92
C PRO A 249 13.16 22.00 36.41
#